data_AF-A0A4R8W413-F1
#
_entry.id   AF-A0A4R8W413-F1
#
_cell.length_a   1.000
_cell.length_b   1.000
_cell.length_c   1.000
_cell.angle_alpha   90.00
_cell.angle_beta   90.00
_cell.angle_gamma   90.00
#
_symmetry.space_group_name_H-M   'P 1'
#
loop_
_entity.id
_entity.type
_entity.pdbx_description
1 polymer ?
#
loop_
_entity_poly.entity_id
_entity_poly.type
_entity_poly.pdbx_seq_one_letter_code
_entity_poly.pdbx_strand_id
1 'polypeptide(L)'
;MFFRTLLHSLLSRFGPRLGRYDVARTRFITLPTDQDILRHMNNGVYLSIMDIARFDMLHRTGIWAIFQAKGWYPVVVAETISFRKSLTLGQRFTVESRILGFDEKAVYVEQRFVRPVEGPDAAPGDVEVYARGFIRGRFLKRTGGVVTIDELTDAVGAVPAEVSVPDWLLEWSADVAMPATRAPAPSIWE
;
A
#
# COMPACT_ATOMS: atom_id res chain seq x y z
N MET A 1 -9.64 -13.57 -2.38
CA MET A 1 -8.43 -12.75 -2.54
C MET A 1 -7.45 -13.28 -3.57
N PHE A 2 -6.97 -14.53 -3.49
CA PHE A 2 -5.95 -15.07 -4.41
C PHE A 2 -6.19 -14.81 -5.92
N PHE A 3 -7.37 -15.16 -6.45
CA PHE A 3 -7.69 -14.93 -7.87
C PHE A 3 -7.71 -13.44 -8.25
N ARG A 4 -8.16 -12.57 -7.34
CA ARG A 4 -8.17 -11.12 -7.53
C ARG A 4 -6.74 -10.59 -7.60
N THR A 5 -5.85 -11.05 -6.73
CA THR A 5 -4.42 -10.72 -6.76
C THR A 5 -3.79 -11.14 -8.07
N LEU A 6 -4.05 -12.37 -8.54
CA LEU A 6 -3.51 -12.88 -9.80
C LEU A 6 -3.99 -12.05 -11.00
N LEU A 7 -5.30 -11.75 -11.06
CA LEU A 7 -5.90 -10.94 -12.12
C LEU A 7 -5.28 -9.56 -12.18
N HIS A 8 -5.19 -8.86 -11.05
CA HIS A 8 -4.63 -7.50 -11.02
C HIS A 8 -3.12 -7.49 -11.29
N SER A 9 -2.38 -8.50 -10.85
CA SER A 9 -0.97 -8.67 -11.22
C SER A 9 -0.79 -8.78 -12.73
N LEU A 10 -1.65 -9.55 -13.41
CA LEU A 10 -1.64 -9.65 -14.87
C LEU A 10 -2.02 -8.33 -15.54
N LEU A 11 -3.13 -7.70 -15.12
CA LEU A 11 -3.63 -6.46 -15.71
C LEU A 11 -2.66 -5.29 -15.52
N SER A 12 -1.96 -5.25 -14.38
CA SER A 12 -0.98 -4.21 -14.06
C SER A 12 0.11 -4.09 -15.12
N ARG A 13 0.53 -5.22 -15.70
CA ARG A 13 1.57 -5.28 -16.74
C ARG A 13 1.19 -4.53 -18.01
N PHE A 14 -0.10 -4.31 -18.25
CA PHE A 14 -0.63 -3.61 -19.41
C PHE A 14 -1.11 -2.18 -19.09
N GLY A 15 -1.01 -1.76 -17.83
CA GLY A 15 -1.36 -0.40 -17.42
C GLY A 15 -0.35 0.63 -17.94
N PRO A 16 -0.74 1.93 -18.01
CA PRO A 16 0.20 2.98 -18.36
C PRO A 16 1.30 3.06 -17.31
N ARG A 17 2.54 3.22 -17.79
CA ARG A 17 3.72 3.40 -16.95
C ARG A 17 3.62 4.70 -16.16
N LEU A 18 4.16 4.68 -14.96
CA LEU A 18 4.12 5.80 -14.01
C LEU A 18 5.54 6.18 -13.61
N GLY A 19 5.74 7.45 -13.28
CA GLY A 19 6.89 7.90 -12.52
C GLY A 19 6.91 7.23 -11.14
N ARG A 20 8.10 7.04 -10.57
CA ARG A 20 8.31 6.28 -9.32
C ARG A 20 7.57 6.86 -8.11
N TYR A 21 7.31 8.16 -8.14
CA TYR A 21 6.62 8.91 -7.08
C TYR A 21 5.24 9.43 -7.51
N ASP A 22 4.75 9.03 -8.68
CA ASP A 22 3.40 9.37 -9.14
C ASP A 22 2.33 8.61 -8.33
N VAL A 23 1.11 9.16 -8.32
CA VAL A 23 -0.03 8.48 -7.71
C VAL A 23 -0.53 7.37 -8.65
N ALA A 24 -0.32 6.13 -8.25
CA ALA A 24 -0.90 4.98 -8.93
C ALA A 24 -2.40 4.85 -8.60
N ARG A 25 -3.22 4.74 -9.65
CA ARG A 25 -4.67 4.53 -9.54
C ARG A 25 -5.02 3.15 -10.02
N THR A 26 -5.53 2.31 -9.12
CA THR A 26 -5.96 0.94 -9.40
C THR A 26 -7.46 0.81 -9.15
N ARG A 27 -8.22 0.38 -10.16
CA ARG A 27 -9.68 0.31 -10.10
C ARG A 27 -10.14 -1.05 -9.60
N PHE A 28 -11.18 -1.04 -8.78
CA PHE A 28 -11.72 -2.22 -8.12
C PHE A 28 -13.26 -2.18 -8.08
N ILE A 29 -13.85 -3.33 -7.79
CA ILE A 29 -15.26 -3.50 -7.43
C ILE A 29 -15.34 -4.37 -6.18
N THR A 30 -16.29 -4.09 -5.29
CA THR A 30 -16.57 -4.96 -4.14
C THR A 30 -17.32 -6.21 -4.58
N LEU A 31 -16.81 -7.36 -4.16
CA LEU A 31 -17.33 -8.69 -4.47
C LEU A 31 -18.14 -9.26 -3.30
N PRO A 32 -18.97 -10.29 -3.52
CA PRO A 32 -19.68 -10.99 -2.44
C PRO A 32 -18.75 -11.50 -1.34
N THR A 33 -17.55 -11.95 -1.71
CA THR A 33 -16.52 -12.46 -0.78
C THR A 33 -15.76 -11.37 -0.05
N ASP A 34 -15.98 -10.10 -0.38
CA ASP A 34 -15.38 -8.97 0.33
C ASP A 34 -16.25 -8.52 1.51
N GLN A 35 -17.50 -8.99 1.61
CA GLN A 35 -18.46 -8.52 2.61
C GLN A 35 -18.33 -9.24 3.95
N ASP A 36 -18.62 -8.53 5.03
CA ASP A 36 -18.87 -9.10 6.35
C ASP A 36 -20.37 -9.40 6.56
N ILE A 37 -20.72 -9.86 7.76
CA ILE A 37 -22.10 -10.20 8.16
C ILE A 37 -23.02 -8.97 8.15
N LEU A 38 -22.46 -7.76 8.33
CA LEU A 38 -23.18 -6.49 8.30
C LEU A 38 -23.34 -5.94 6.88
N ARG A 39 -22.91 -6.69 5.86
CA ARG A 39 -22.99 -6.31 4.43
C ARG A 39 -22.17 -5.06 4.11
N HIS A 40 -21.07 -4.87 4.84
CA HIS A 40 -20.02 -3.90 4.51
C HIS A 40 -18.76 -4.64 4.09
N MET A 41 -17.90 -3.99 3.32
CA MET A 41 -16.59 -4.54 3.02
C MET A 41 -15.85 -4.77 4.33
N ASN A 42 -15.43 -6.01 4.57
CA ASN A 42 -14.73 -6.41 5.77
C ASN A 42 -13.44 -5.58 5.94
N ASN A 43 -13.15 -5.15 7.17
CA ASN A 43 -12.00 -4.29 7.46
C ASN A 43 -10.66 -4.90 7.00
N GLY A 44 -10.45 -6.21 7.17
CA GLY A 44 -9.24 -6.91 6.72
C GLY A 44 -9.12 -7.00 5.18
N VAL A 45 -10.23 -6.88 4.46
CA VAL A 45 -10.25 -6.84 2.99
C VAL A 45 -9.66 -5.53 2.47
N TYR A 46 -9.81 -4.40 3.19
CA TYR A 46 -9.15 -3.15 2.78
C TYR A 46 -7.64 -3.32 2.72
N LEU A 47 -7.01 -3.90 3.75
CA LEU A 47 -5.55 -4.14 3.78
C LEU A 47 -5.13 -5.12 2.69
N SER A 48 -5.91 -6.18 2.47
CA SER A 48 -5.68 -7.11 1.34
C SER A 48 -5.73 -6.42 -0.03
N ILE A 49 -6.63 -5.45 -0.21
CA ILE A 49 -6.75 -4.69 -1.47
C ILE A 49 -5.63 -3.65 -1.59
N MET A 50 -5.19 -3.05 -0.47
CA MET A 50 -4.01 -2.18 -0.43
C MET A 50 -2.77 -2.92 -0.94
N ASP A 51 -2.55 -4.16 -0.53
CA ASP A 51 -1.45 -4.99 -1.05
C ASP A 51 -1.49 -5.12 -2.57
N ILE A 52 -2.66 -5.47 -3.13
CA ILE A 52 -2.83 -5.62 -4.58
C ILE A 52 -2.55 -4.30 -5.31
N ALA A 53 -3.08 -3.18 -4.81
CA ALA A 53 -2.86 -1.87 -5.41
C ALA A 53 -1.38 -1.42 -5.30
N ARG A 54 -0.70 -1.77 -4.21
CA ARG A 54 0.72 -1.48 -4.03
C ARG A 54 1.59 -2.32 -4.97
N PHE A 55 1.23 -3.59 -5.19
CA PHE A 55 1.87 -4.38 -6.24
C PHE A 55 1.63 -3.80 -7.63
N ASP A 56 0.41 -3.32 -7.94
CA ASP A 56 0.14 -2.61 -9.21
C ASP A 56 1.04 -1.39 -9.39
N MET A 57 1.19 -0.57 -8.34
CA MET A 57 2.11 0.56 -8.31
C MET A 57 3.56 0.13 -8.60
N LEU A 58 4.06 -0.91 -7.93
CA LEU A 58 5.45 -1.38 -8.13
C LEU A 58 5.70 -1.89 -9.55
N HIS A 59 4.72 -2.55 -10.18
CA HIS A 59 4.83 -2.99 -11.56
C HIS A 59 4.84 -1.81 -12.54
N ARG A 60 3.91 -0.87 -12.40
CA ARG A 60 3.74 0.27 -13.33
C ARG A 60 4.84 1.31 -13.22
N THR A 61 5.51 1.40 -12.08
CA THR A 61 6.71 2.23 -11.86
C THR A 61 8.02 1.55 -12.31
N GLY A 62 7.95 0.27 -12.72
CA GLY A 62 9.13 -0.53 -13.09
C GLY A 62 10.00 -0.97 -11.90
N ILE A 63 9.66 -0.56 -10.68
CA ILE A 63 10.39 -0.90 -9.45
C ILE A 63 10.40 -2.41 -9.23
N TRP A 64 9.28 -3.10 -9.51
CA TRP A 64 9.18 -4.55 -9.35
C TRP A 64 10.20 -5.32 -10.19
N ALA A 65 10.46 -4.88 -11.43
CA ALA A 65 11.45 -5.51 -12.29
C ALA A 65 12.88 -5.39 -11.72
N ILE A 66 13.21 -4.24 -11.12
CA ILE A 66 14.50 -4.01 -10.45
C ILE A 66 14.65 -4.95 -9.27
N PHE A 67 13.62 -5.08 -8.44
CA PHE A 67 13.62 -5.96 -7.28
C PHE A 67 13.78 -7.43 -7.67
N GLN A 68 13.04 -7.88 -8.68
CA GLN A 68 13.16 -9.24 -9.19
C GLN A 68 14.57 -9.54 -9.72
N ALA A 69 15.18 -8.62 -10.47
CA ALA A 69 16.54 -8.78 -10.97
C ALA A 69 17.59 -8.86 -9.86
N LYS A 70 17.36 -8.16 -8.73
CA LYS A 70 18.25 -8.16 -7.55
C LYS A 70 17.89 -9.23 -6.51
N GLY A 71 16.84 -10.01 -6.73
CA GLY A 71 16.33 -10.98 -5.75
C GLY A 71 15.83 -10.33 -4.46
N TRP A 72 15.28 -9.12 -4.54
CA TRP A 72 14.69 -8.37 -3.45
C TRP A 72 13.17 -8.58 -3.38
N TYR A 73 12.61 -8.54 -2.18
CA TYR A 73 11.15 -8.62 -2.01
C TYR A 73 10.66 -7.70 -0.87
N PRO A 74 9.50 -7.06 -1.04
CA PRO A 74 8.90 -6.21 -0.02
C PRO A 74 8.28 -7.04 1.11
N VAL A 75 8.36 -6.51 2.33
CA VAL A 75 7.67 -7.01 3.52
C VAL A 75 7.04 -5.83 4.25
N VAL A 76 5.76 -5.94 4.59
CA VAL A 76 5.09 -4.95 5.46
C VAL A 76 5.51 -5.23 6.90
N VAL A 77 6.00 -4.19 7.59
CA VAL A 77 6.39 -4.28 9.01
C VAL A 77 5.37 -3.66 9.94
N ALA A 78 4.60 -2.69 9.45
CA ALA A 78 3.49 -2.09 10.16
C ALA A 78 2.54 -1.44 9.16
N GLU A 79 1.26 -1.42 9.46
CA GLU A 79 0.25 -0.68 8.71
C GLU A 79 -0.82 -0.13 9.65
N THR A 80 -1.34 1.04 9.32
CA THR A 80 -2.45 1.68 10.04
C THR A 80 -3.47 2.17 9.04
N ILE A 81 -4.75 2.11 9.40
CA ILE A 81 -5.86 2.48 8.52
C ILE A 81 -6.97 3.17 9.30
N SER A 82 -7.56 4.17 8.68
CA SER A 82 -8.74 4.89 9.18
C SER A 82 -9.88 4.78 8.17
N PHE A 83 -11.09 4.56 8.68
CA PHE A 83 -12.31 4.38 7.89
C PHE A 83 -13.23 5.58 8.09
N ARG A 84 -13.69 6.17 6.98
CA ARG A 84 -14.69 7.25 6.99
C ARG A 84 -16.07 6.77 6.51
N LYS A 85 -16.10 5.96 5.45
CA LYS A 85 -17.32 5.41 4.86
C LYS A 85 -17.09 3.94 4.47
N SER A 86 -18.13 3.13 4.63
CA SER A 86 -18.11 1.72 4.21
C SER A 86 -18.38 1.57 2.72
N LEU A 87 -17.66 0.66 2.07
CA LEU A 87 -18.00 0.14 0.75
C LEU A 87 -18.96 -1.04 0.87
N THR A 88 -19.97 -1.11 0.03
CA THR A 88 -20.95 -2.21 -0.01
C THR A 88 -20.88 -2.96 -1.32
N LEU A 89 -21.52 -4.14 -1.40
CA LEU A 89 -21.50 -5.02 -2.57
C LEU A 89 -21.78 -4.31 -3.90
N GLY A 90 -20.96 -4.59 -4.93
CA GLY A 90 -21.11 -4.07 -6.29
C GLY A 90 -20.60 -2.64 -6.50
N GLN A 91 -20.20 -1.93 -5.44
CA GLN A 91 -19.63 -0.60 -5.56
C GLN A 91 -18.24 -0.65 -6.21
N ARG A 92 -18.07 0.16 -7.25
CA ARG A 92 -16.77 0.44 -7.86
C ARG A 92 -16.05 1.53 -7.06
N PHE A 93 -14.75 1.37 -6.91
CA PHE A 93 -13.87 2.32 -6.24
C PHE A 93 -12.47 2.28 -6.84
N THR A 94 -11.66 3.28 -6.50
CA THR A 94 -10.25 3.35 -6.89
C THR A 94 -9.39 3.38 -5.65
N VAL A 95 -8.26 2.67 -5.68
CA VAL A 95 -7.21 2.85 -4.69
C VAL A 95 -6.13 3.73 -5.30
N GLU A 96 -5.89 4.88 -4.70
CA GLU A 96 -4.77 5.77 -4.97
C GLU A 96 -3.61 5.35 -4.08
N SER A 97 -2.44 5.02 -4.66
CA SER A 97 -1.25 4.61 -3.93
C SER A 97 -0.07 5.50 -4.29
N ARG A 98 0.67 5.98 -3.30
CA ARG A 98 1.88 6.80 -3.51
C ARG A 98 2.93 6.53 -2.45
N ILE A 99 4.21 6.58 -2.85
CA ILE A 99 5.33 6.59 -1.92
C ILE A 99 5.37 7.96 -1.23
N LEU A 100 5.38 7.98 0.10
CA LEU A 100 5.53 9.20 0.89
C LEU A 100 6.99 9.56 1.12
N GLY A 101 7.82 8.55 1.37
CA GLY A 101 9.24 8.72 1.61
C GLY A 101 9.85 7.55 2.35
N PHE A 102 11.02 7.80 2.93
CA PHE A 102 11.86 6.79 3.55
C PHE A 102 12.35 7.28 4.91
N ASP A 103 12.42 6.39 5.90
CA ASP A 103 13.25 6.58 7.09
C ASP A 103 14.61 5.89 6.88
N GLU A 104 15.43 5.69 7.91
CA GLU A 104 16.73 4.99 7.79
C GLU A 104 16.63 3.52 7.36
N LYS A 105 15.46 2.89 7.51
CA LYS A 105 15.26 1.43 7.46
C LYS A 105 14.09 0.99 6.59
N ALA A 106 13.17 1.88 6.25
CA ALA A 106 11.86 1.54 5.70
C ALA A 106 11.32 2.59 4.72
N VAL A 107 10.47 2.13 3.80
CA VAL A 107 9.66 2.96 2.91
C VAL A 107 8.26 3.14 3.49
N TYR A 108 7.69 4.34 3.29
CA TYR A 108 6.33 4.67 3.66
C TYR A 108 5.48 4.86 2.42
N VAL A 109 4.29 4.24 2.41
CA VAL A 109 3.31 4.33 1.32
C VAL A 109 1.98 4.79 1.89
N GLU A 110 1.36 5.77 1.27
CA GLU A 110 -0.02 6.16 1.54
C GLU A 110 -0.95 5.52 0.51
N GLN A 111 -2.05 4.95 0.98
CA GLN A 111 -3.11 4.41 0.12
C GLN A 111 -4.48 4.95 0.52
N ARG A 112 -5.26 5.41 -0.47
CA ARG A 112 -6.60 5.99 -0.26
C ARG A 112 -7.62 5.24 -1.10
N PHE A 113 -8.70 4.84 -0.47
CA PHE A 113 -9.89 4.32 -1.14
C PHE A 113 -10.76 5.50 -1.50
N VAL A 114 -11.00 5.73 -2.78
CA VAL A 114 -11.77 6.88 -3.26
C VAL A 114 -12.91 6.43 -4.17
N ARG A 115 -14.02 7.16 -4.12
CA ARG A 115 -15.17 7.02 -5.03
C ARG A 115 -15.60 8.40 -5.53
N PRO A 116 -16.24 8.47 -6.72
CA PRO A 116 -16.90 9.69 -7.17
C PRO A 116 -17.88 10.19 -6.11
N VAL A 117 -17.93 11.50 -5.92
CA VAL A 117 -18.96 12.11 -5.07
C VAL A 117 -20.31 11.93 -5.77
N GLU A 118 -21.30 11.46 -5.02
CA GLU A 118 -22.68 11.31 -5.49
C GLU A 118 -23.52 12.44 -4.88
N GLY A 119 -24.31 13.14 -5.69
CA GLY A 119 -25.22 14.17 -5.21
C GLY A 119 -25.47 15.30 -6.23
N PRO A 120 -26.51 16.12 -6.00
CA PRO A 120 -26.86 17.23 -6.88
C PRO A 120 -25.80 18.33 -6.94
N ASP A 121 -24.99 18.49 -5.89
CA ASP A 121 -23.94 19.51 -5.79
C ASP A 121 -22.54 18.99 -6.17
N ALA A 122 -22.42 17.74 -6.62
CA ALA A 122 -21.13 17.14 -6.96
C ALA A 122 -20.62 17.69 -8.30
N ALA A 123 -19.41 18.26 -8.33
CA ALA A 123 -18.79 18.67 -9.58
C ALA A 123 -18.30 17.43 -10.36
N PRO A 124 -18.31 17.46 -11.72
CA PRO A 124 -17.77 16.38 -12.52
C PRO A 124 -16.30 16.09 -12.17
N GLY A 125 -16.03 14.87 -11.74
CA GLY A 125 -14.67 14.43 -11.37
C GLY A 125 -14.35 14.53 -9.89
N ASP A 126 -15.25 15.06 -9.05
CA ASP A 126 -15.06 15.07 -7.61
C ASP A 126 -14.98 13.65 -7.07
N VAL A 127 -13.99 13.43 -6.19
CA VAL A 127 -13.79 12.17 -5.50
C VAL A 127 -13.73 12.39 -4.00
N GLU A 128 -14.30 11.48 -3.24
CA GLU A 128 -14.24 11.48 -1.79
C GLU A 128 -13.52 10.23 -1.25
N VAL A 129 -12.82 10.41 -0.13
CA VAL A 129 -12.09 9.34 0.55
C VAL A 129 -13.06 8.51 1.38
N TYR A 130 -13.00 7.19 1.26
CA TYR A 130 -13.75 6.21 2.04
C TYR A 130 -12.89 5.64 3.17
N ALA A 131 -11.64 5.34 2.87
CA ALA A 131 -10.65 4.89 3.84
C ALA A 131 -9.26 5.39 3.43
N ARG A 132 -8.39 5.57 4.41
CA ARG A 132 -6.99 5.96 4.20
C ARG A 132 -6.10 5.08 5.06
N GLY A 133 -5.06 4.51 4.47
CA GLY A 133 -4.06 3.75 5.20
C GLY A 133 -2.65 4.20 4.88
N PHE A 134 -1.76 3.90 5.82
CA PHE A 134 -0.34 4.14 5.75
C PHE A 134 0.39 2.84 6.04
N ILE A 135 1.35 2.53 5.18
CA ILE A 135 2.07 1.27 5.20
C ILE A 135 3.54 1.58 5.37
N ARG A 136 4.16 0.94 6.35
CA ARG A 136 5.61 0.91 6.52
C ARG A 136 6.13 -0.43 6.01
N GLY A 137 6.97 -0.37 4.99
CA GLY A 137 7.56 -1.53 4.33
C GLY A 137 9.08 -1.57 4.46
N ARG A 138 9.63 -2.78 4.50
CA ARG A 138 11.07 -3.02 4.31
C ARG A 138 11.28 -3.91 3.09
N PHE A 139 12.51 -3.97 2.62
CA PHE A 139 12.91 -4.87 1.55
C PHE A 139 13.94 -5.86 2.09
N LEU A 140 13.75 -7.14 1.75
CA LEU A 140 14.65 -8.22 2.14
C LEU A 140 15.30 -8.83 0.91
N LYS A 141 16.50 -9.39 1.10
CA LYS A 141 17.23 -10.11 0.05
C LYS A 141 16.93 -11.59 0.18
N ARG A 142 16.70 -12.28 -0.95
CA ARG A 142 16.57 -13.76 -0.97
C ARG A 142 17.81 -14.49 -0.45
N THR A 143 18.97 -13.86 -0.56
CA THR A 143 20.25 -14.34 0.00
C THR A 143 20.36 -14.17 1.51
N GLY A 144 19.36 -13.54 2.15
CA GLY A 144 19.37 -13.17 3.56
C GLY A 144 19.80 -11.72 3.78
N GLY A 145 19.24 -11.11 4.82
CA GLY A 145 19.49 -9.72 5.20
C GLY A 145 18.46 -8.72 4.68
N VAL A 146 18.59 -7.49 5.16
CA VAL A 146 17.74 -6.34 4.80
C VAL A 146 18.44 -5.55 3.68
N VAL A 147 17.66 -4.96 2.78
CA VAL A 147 18.15 -3.97 1.82
C VAL A 147 18.20 -2.62 2.51
N THR A 148 19.36 -1.96 2.53
CA THR A 148 19.48 -0.63 3.12
C THR A 148 18.80 0.41 2.24
N ILE A 149 18.51 1.59 2.80
CA ILE A 149 17.90 2.66 2.03
C ILE A 149 18.85 3.18 0.96
N ASP A 150 20.15 3.26 1.24
CA ASP A 150 21.16 3.61 0.23
C ASP A 150 21.13 2.64 -0.95
N GLU A 151 21.14 1.32 -0.69
CA GLU A 151 21.03 0.31 -1.74
C GLU A 151 19.73 0.47 -2.55
N LEU A 152 18.63 0.79 -1.86
CA LEU A 152 17.33 0.99 -2.47
C LEU A 152 17.32 2.22 -3.37
N THR A 153 17.84 3.37 -2.90
CA THR A 153 17.88 4.62 -3.65
C THR A 153 18.86 4.54 -4.82
N ASP A 154 19.97 3.82 -4.68
CA ASP A 154 20.90 3.57 -5.79
C ASP A 154 20.23 2.74 -6.89
N ALA A 155 19.38 1.78 -6.53
CA ALA A 155 18.67 0.93 -7.47
C ALA A 155 17.45 1.61 -8.10
N VAL A 156 16.67 2.34 -7.29
CA VAL A 156 15.39 2.97 -7.65
C VAL A 156 15.56 4.44 -8.04
N GLY A 157 16.79 4.94 -8.06
CA GLY A 157 17.12 6.33 -8.40
C GLY A 157 16.82 7.34 -7.30
N ALA A 158 17.30 8.57 -7.51
CA ALA A 158 17.24 9.64 -6.52
C ALA A 158 15.81 9.91 -6.03
N VAL A 159 15.71 10.16 -4.72
CA VAL A 159 14.49 10.60 -4.05
C VAL A 159 14.35 12.11 -4.25
N PRO A 160 13.24 12.61 -4.79
CA PRO A 160 12.97 14.04 -4.86
C PRO A 160 12.98 14.68 -3.48
N ALA A 161 13.41 15.93 -3.36
CA ALA A 161 13.52 16.62 -2.06
C ALA A 161 12.16 16.82 -1.37
N GLU A 162 11.08 16.82 -2.14
CA GLU A 162 9.70 16.99 -1.68
C GLU A 162 9.12 15.69 -1.06
N VAL A 163 9.80 14.56 -1.22
CA VAL A 163 9.39 13.25 -0.71
C VAL A 163 9.92 13.09 0.71
N SER A 164 9.09 13.42 1.69
CA SER A 164 9.39 13.29 3.11
C SER A 164 8.28 12.56 3.87
N VAL A 165 8.68 11.86 4.93
CA VAL A 165 7.74 11.17 5.83
C VAL A 165 7.28 12.17 6.90
N PRO A 166 5.96 12.40 7.07
CA PRO A 166 5.43 13.19 8.17
C PRO A 166 5.88 12.69 9.55
N ASP A 167 6.21 13.59 10.47
CA ASP A 167 6.75 13.25 11.79
C ASP A 167 5.87 12.26 12.58
N TRP A 168 4.56 12.46 12.55
CA TRP A 168 3.62 11.57 13.25
C TRP A 168 3.70 10.11 12.76
N LEU A 169 4.09 9.87 11.49
CA LEU A 169 4.29 8.51 10.98
C LEU A 169 5.59 7.90 11.50
N LEU A 170 6.61 8.71 11.72
CA LEU A 170 7.87 8.26 12.32
C LEU A 170 7.63 7.89 13.78
N GLU A 171 6.93 8.74 14.53
CA GLU A 171 6.51 8.48 15.91
C GLU A 171 5.65 7.21 15.99
N TRP A 172 4.58 7.13 15.21
CA TRP A 172 3.73 5.95 15.13
C TRP A 172 4.53 4.67 14.83
N SER A 173 5.50 4.76 13.91
CA SER A 173 6.32 3.60 13.54
C SER A 173 7.22 3.09 14.67
N ALA A 174 7.66 3.99 15.56
CA ALA A 174 8.44 3.65 16.72
C ALA A 174 7.56 3.00 17.79
N ASP A 175 6.37 3.55 18.01
CA ASP A 175 5.42 3.09 19.02
C ASP A 175 4.88 1.68 18.74
N VAL A 176 4.67 1.33 17.47
CA VAL A 176 4.14 0.01 17.08
C VAL A 176 5.22 -1.02 16.75
N ALA A 177 6.49 -0.70 16.99
CA ALA A 177 7.60 -1.56 16.61
C ALA A 177 7.63 -2.86 17.44
N MET A 178 7.47 -4.00 16.77
CA MET A 178 7.67 -5.30 17.39
C MET A 178 9.15 -5.63 17.58
N PRO A 179 9.51 -6.48 18.57
CA PRO A 179 10.86 -7.02 18.70
C PRO A 179 11.34 -7.66 17.39
N ALA A 180 12.66 -7.65 17.18
CA ALA A 180 13.26 -8.29 16.02
C ALA A 180 12.88 -9.78 15.95
N THR A 181 12.79 -10.36 14.75
CA THR A 181 12.34 -11.76 14.55
C THR A 181 13.13 -12.80 15.35
N ARG A 182 14.39 -12.51 15.71
CA ARG A 182 15.25 -13.41 16.51
C ARG A 182 15.21 -13.12 18.02
N ALA A 183 14.58 -12.02 18.43
CA ALA A 183 14.41 -11.68 19.83
C ALA A 183 13.19 -12.42 20.41
N PRO A 184 13.21 -12.79 21.70
CA PRO A 184 12.02 -13.32 22.38
C PRO A 184 10.87 -12.30 22.36
N ALA A 185 9.66 -12.77 22.06
CA ALA A 185 8.42 -11.98 22.11
C ALA A 185 7.30 -12.86 22.69
N PRO A 186 7.26 -13.11 24.01
CA PRO A 186 6.27 -13.99 24.61
C PRO A 186 4.87 -13.34 24.55
N SER A 187 3.84 -14.16 24.33
CA SER A 187 2.43 -13.71 24.30
C SER A 187 1.90 -13.53 25.73
N ILE A 188 2.27 -12.42 26.38
CA ILE A 188 1.83 -12.07 27.73
C ILE A 188 0.85 -10.91 27.64
N TRP A 189 -0.31 -11.08 28.28
CA TRP A 189 -1.36 -10.06 28.39
C TRP A 189 -1.40 -9.65 29.86
N GLU A 190 -0.74 -8.55 30.21
CA GLU A 190 -0.79 -7.94 31.56
C GLU A 190 -2.05 -7.09 31.74
#